data_AF-A0A6F9A5U4-F1
#
_entry.id   AF-A0A6F9A5U4-F1
#
_cell.length_a   1.000
_cell.length_b   1.000
_cell.length_c   1.000
_cell.angle_alpha   90.00
_cell.angle_beta   90.00
_cell.angle_gamma   90.00
#
_symmetry.space_group_name_H-M   'P 1'
#
loop_
_entity.id
_entity.type
_entity.pdbx_description
1 polymer ?
#
loop_
_entity_poly.entity_id
_entity_poly.type
_entity_poly.pdbx_seq_one_letter_code
_entity_poly.pdbx_strand_id
1 'polypeptide(L)'
;MECEWKPDEQGLQQILQLLKESQSPDTSTQRSVQQRLEQLNQYPDFNNYLIFVLTKLKSEDEATRSLSGLILKNNVKAHYQNFPNGVSDFIKSECLQNIGDSSPLIRATAGILITTIASKGELQNWPELLPKLCLLLDSEDYNTCECTCREGILSPSKDGLKIAPSSGQSNEAEAHRKLLQGFEQAKVQ
;
A
#
# COMPACT_ATOMS: atom_id res chain seq x y z
N MET A 1 -8.78 10.93 24.67
CA MET A 1 -9.11 9.49 24.65
C MET A 1 -9.28 9.12 23.19
N GLU A 2 -8.22 8.66 22.55
CA GLU A 2 -8.30 8.17 21.18
C GLU A 2 -8.91 6.77 21.26
N CYS A 3 -10.12 6.60 20.72
CA CYS A 3 -10.66 5.28 20.46
C CYS A 3 -9.79 4.65 19.37
N GLU A 4 -8.69 4.02 19.78
CA GLU A 4 -7.82 3.27 18.88
C GLU A 4 -8.66 2.15 18.25
N TRP A 5 -8.88 2.24 16.95
CA TRP A 5 -9.61 1.21 16.21
C TRP A 5 -8.90 -0.14 16.40
N LYS A 6 -9.67 -1.20 16.67
CA LYS A 6 -9.13 -2.55 16.85
C LYS A 6 -9.84 -3.52 15.92
N PRO A 7 -9.08 -4.39 15.22
CA PRO A 7 -9.69 -5.39 14.37
C PRO A 7 -10.42 -6.44 15.23
N ASP A 8 -11.56 -6.89 14.75
CA ASP A 8 -12.16 -8.14 15.19
C ASP A 8 -11.40 -9.32 14.56
N GLU A 9 -11.21 -10.40 15.34
CA GLU A 9 -10.43 -11.55 14.89
C GLU A 9 -11.10 -12.29 13.73
N GLN A 10 -12.43 -12.41 13.73
CA GLN A 10 -13.16 -13.05 12.63
C GLN A 10 -13.10 -12.18 11.37
N GLY A 11 -13.28 -10.86 11.53
CA GLY A 11 -13.15 -9.91 10.43
C GLY A 11 -11.76 -9.99 9.79
N LEU A 12 -10.71 -10.00 10.60
CA LEU A 12 -9.33 -10.10 10.12
C LEU A 12 -9.08 -11.40 9.36
N GLN A 13 -9.55 -12.54 9.87
CA GLN A 13 -9.42 -13.82 9.18
C GLN A 13 -10.12 -13.81 7.81
N GLN A 14 -11.30 -13.19 7.70
CA GLN A 14 -12.00 -13.06 6.41
C GLN A 14 -11.21 -12.21 5.42
N ILE A 15 -10.62 -11.09 5.86
CA ILE A 15 -9.80 -10.24 4.99
C ILE A 15 -8.55 -10.99 4.53
N LEU A 16 -7.88 -11.72 5.42
CA LEU A 16 -6.71 -12.52 5.06
C LEU A 16 -7.05 -13.63 4.07
N GLN A 17 -8.18 -14.30 4.27
CA GLN A 17 -8.67 -15.32 3.33
C GLN A 17 -8.93 -14.69 1.95
N LEU A 18 -9.57 -13.52 1.90
CA LEU A 18 -9.82 -12.80 0.66
C LEU A 18 -8.52 -12.38 -0.04
N LEU A 19 -7.54 -11.88 0.71
CA LEU A 19 -6.22 -11.51 0.19
C LEU A 19 -5.49 -12.72 -0.39
N LYS A 20 -5.59 -13.89 0.25
CA LYS A 20 -5.00 -15.14 -0.25
C LYS A 20 -5.71 -15.62 -1.52
N GLU A 21 -7.04 -15.57 -1.55
CA GLU A 21 -7.83 -15.90 -2.74
C GLU A 21 -7.52 -14.95 -3.91
N SER A 22 -7.24 -13.66 -3.64
CA SER A 22 -6.91 -12.67 -4.67
C SER A 22 -5.58 -12.92 -5.38
N GLN A 23 -4.70 -13.74 -4.77
CA GLN A 23 -3.43 -14.17 -5.36
C GLN A 23 -3.60 -15.42 -6.24
N SER A 24 -4.79 -16.03 -6.27
CA SER A 24 -5.07 -17.19 -7.11
C SER A 24 -5.00 -16.82 -8.60
N PRO A 25 -4.36 -17.65 -9.44
CA PRO A 25 -4.38 -17.45 -10.90
C PRO A 25 -5.72 -17.85 -11.53
N ASP A 26 -6.62 -18.46 -10.77
CA ASP A 26 -7.91 -18.93 -11.27
C ASP A 26 -8.89 -17.77 -11.51
N THR A 27 -9.37 -17.62 -12.75
CA THR A 27 -10.26 -16.52 -13.15
C THR A 27 -11.60 -16.54 -12.43
N SER A 28 -12.13 -17.73 -12.08
CA SER A 28 -13.41 -17.85 -11.37
C SER A 28 -13.29 -17.38 -9.92
N THR A 29 -12.15 -17.66 -9.29
CA THR A 29 -11.77 -17.20 -7.96
C THR A 29 -11.57 -15.69 -7.97
N GLN A 30 -10.84 -15.14 -8.94
CA GLN A 30 -10.64 -13.70 -9.07
C GLN A 30 -11.95 -12.92 -9.22
N ARG A 31 -12.90 -13.42 -10.03
CA ARG A 31 -14.23 -12.81 -10.16
C ARG A 31 -14.99 -12.82 -8.82
N SER A 32 -14.92 -13.93 -8.09
CA SER A 32 -15.58 -14.07 -6.79
C SER A 32 -14.97 -13.12 -5.75
N VAL A 33 -13.64 -12.99 -5.74
CA VAL A 33 -12.90 -12.03 -4.90
C VAL A 33 -13.31 -10.60 -5.22
N GLN A 34 -13.39 -10.23 -6.50
CA GLN A 34 -13.77 -8.89 -6.92
C GLN A 34 -15.18 -8.52 -6.42
N GLN A 35 -16.14 -9.43 -6.55
CA GLN A 35 -17.50 -9.22 -6.02
C GLN A 35 -17.50 -9.04 -4.49
N ARG A 36 -16.68 -9.81 -3.77
CA ARG A 36 -16.54 -9.65 -2.31
C ARG A 36 -15.89 -8.32 -1.94
N LEU A 37 -14.85 -7.89 -2.67
CA LEU A 37 -14.21 -6.58 -2.47
C LEU A 37 -15.20 -5.44 -2.67
N GLU A 38 -16.04 -5.50 -3.70
CA GLU A 38 -17.07 -4.48 -3.95
C GLU A 38 -18.11 -4.40 -2.85
N GLN A 39 -18.51 -5.54 -2.28
CA GLN A 39 -19.41 -5.59 -1.12
C GLN A 39 -18.73 -5.02 0.13
N LEU A 40 -17.48 -5.40 0.39
CA LEU A 40 -16.72 -4.93 1.55
C LEU A 40 -16.37 -3.45 1.48
N ASN A 41 -16.18 -2.90 0.27
CA ASN A 41 -15.94 -1.48 0.04
C ASN A 41 -17.09 -0.57 0.48
N GLN A 42 -18.30 -1.11 0.70
CA GLN A 42 -19.41 -0.36 1.27
C GLN A 42 -19.22 -0.08 2.77
N TYR A 43 -18.36 -0.84 3.45
CA TYR A 43 -18.06 -0.68 4.86
C TYR A 43 -16.79 0.15 5.05
N PRO A 44 -16.86 1.34 5.69
CA PRO A 44 -15.68 2.16 5.91
C PRO A 44 -14.59 1.44 6.72
N ASP A 45 -15.01 0.56 7.63
CA ASP A 45 -14.16 -0.25 8.49
C ASP A 45 -13.26 -1.21 7.71
N PHE A 46 -13.68 -1.63 6.50
CA PHE A 46 -12.84 -2.45 5.64
C PHE A 46 -11.48 -1.80 5.35
N ASN A 47 -11.46 -0.48 5.16
CA ASN A 47 -10.21 0.25 4.92
C ASN A 47 -9.30 0.26 6.17
N ASN A 48 -9.87 0.23 7.37
CA ASN A 48 -9.11 0.10 8.62
C ASN A 48 -8.45 -1.28 8.73
N TYR A 49 -9.15 -2.35 8.32
CA TYR A 49 -8.53 -3.69 8.23
C TYR A 49 -7.38 -3.71 7.21
N LEU A 50 -7.57 -3.07 6.05
CA LEU A 50 -6.54 -3.08 5.01
C LEU A 50 -5.24 -2.38 5.46
N ILE A 51 -5.36 -1.21 6.10
CA ILE A 51 -4.19 -0.50 6.62
C ILE A 51 -3.56 -1.28 7.78
N PHE A 52 -4.36 -1.87 8.66
CA PHE A 52 -3.85 -2.70 9.76
C PHE A 52 -3.04 -3.90 9.27
N VAL A 53 -3.50 -4.59 8.22
CA VAL A 53 -2.74 -5.70 7.60
C VAL A 53 -1.42 -5.18 7.02
N LEU A 54 -1.43 -4.03 6.35
CA LEU A 54 -0.20 -3.44 5.80
C LEU A 54 0.82 -3.09 6.88
N THR A 55 0.39 -2.46 7.99
CA THR A 55 1.30 -1.82 8.95
C THR A 55 1.58 -2.64 10.22
N LYS A 56 0.55 -3.25 10.83
CA LYS A 56 0.65 -3.90 12.14
C LYS A 56 0.86 -5.40 12.03
N LEU A 57 0.33 -6.05 10.99
CA LEU A 57 0.33 -7.51 10.88
C LEU A 57 1.65 -8.07 10.31
N LYS A 58 2.73 -7.91 11.08
CA LYS A 58 4.08 -8.38 10.70
C LYS A 58 4.25 -9.91 10.64
N SER A 59 3.23 -10.67 11.05
CA SER A 59 3.21 -12.13 10.97
C SER A 59 2.91 -12.66 9.56
N GLU A 60 2.23 -11.88 8.73
CA GLU A 60 1.96 -12.25 7.33
C GLU A 60 3.11 -11.82 6.42
N ASP A 61 3.20 -12.46 5.26
CA ASP A 61 4.22 -12.20 4.27
C ASP A 61 4.08 -10.81 3.61
N GLU A 62 5.18 -10.29 3.10
CA GLU A 62 5.24 -8.95 2.52
C GLU A 62 4.35 -8.81 1.28
N ALA A 63 4.12 -9.88 0.51
CA ALA A 63 3.25 -9.86 -0.66
C ALA A 63 1.78 -9.68 -0.25
N THR A 64 1.30 -10.43 0.74
CA THR A 64 -0.06 -10.27 1.29
C THR A 64 -0.25 -8.88 1.91
N ARG A 65 0.74 -8.38 2.67
CA ARG A 65 0.69 -7.03 3.27
C ARG A 65 0.66 -5.92 2.22
N SER A 66 1.55 -5.98 1.22
CA SER A 66 1.58 -4.98 0.14
C SER A 66 0.32 -5.01 -0.72
N LEU A 67 -0.22 -6.19 -1.01
CA LEU A 67 -1.48 -6.36 -1.72
C LEU A 67 -2.65 -5.67 -1.01
N SER A 68 -2.72 -5.80 0.32
CA SER A 68 -3.68 -5.06 1.15
C SER A 68 -3.58 -3.54 0.94
N GLY A 69 -2.35 -3.02 0.95
CA GLY A 69 -2.10 -1.59 0.69
C GLY A 69 -2.47 -1.15 -0.74
N LEU A 70 -2.30 -2.01 -1.75
CA LEU A 70 -2.70 -1.72 -3.13
C LEU A 70 -4.22 -1.67 -3.30
N ILE A 71 -4.95 -2.56 -2.64
CA ILE A 71 -6.42 -2.54 -2.60
C ILE A 71 -6.87 -1.25 -1.92
N LEU A 72 -6.28 -0.91 -0.78
CA LEU A 72 -6.56 0.34 -0.08
C LEU A 72 -6.30 1.57 -0.95
N LYS A 73 -5.20 1.57 -1.72
CA LYS A 73 -4.89 2.66 -2.67
C LYS A 73 -6.00 2.83 -3.71
N ASN A 74 -6.51 1.72 -4.25
CA ASN A 74 -7.60 1.77 -5.22
C ASN A 74 -8.88 2.34 -4.59
N ASN A 75 -9.18 1.96 -3.34
CA ASN A 75 -10.32 2.49 -2.59
C ASN A 75 -10.19 3.98 -2.32
N VAL A 76 -9.03 4.45 -1.85
CA VAL A 76 -8.73 5.88 -1.70
C VAL A 76 -8.93 6.59 -3.05
N LYS A 77 -8.34 6.07 -4.13
CA LYS A 77 -8.45 6.72 -5.44
C LYS A 77 -9.91 6.89 -5.91
N ALA A 78 -10.78 5.93 -5.61
CA ALA A 78 -12.17 5.91 -6.05
C ALA A 78 -13.15 6.61 -5.09
N HIS A 79 -12.92 6.50 -3.77
CA HIS A 79 -13.93 6.79 -2.75
C HIS A 79 -13.43 7.66 -1.60
N TYR A 80 -12.24 8.28 -1.68
CA TYR A 80 -11.67 9.05 -0.56
C TYR A 80 -12.60 10.12 0.02
N GLN A 81 -13.39 10.81 -0.81
CA GLN A 81 -14.32 11.84 -0.35
C GLN A 81 -15.47 11.28 0.51
N ASN A 82 -15.75 9.98 0.41
CA ASN A 82 -16.80 9.29 1.16
C ASN A 82 -16.26 8.68 2.46
N PHE A 83 -14.96 8.79 2.73
CA PHE A 83 -14.37 8.20 3.93
C PHE A 83 -14.79 9.03 5.16
N PRO A 84 -15.25 8.37 6.24
CA PRO A 84 -15.42 9.04 7.52
C PRO A 84 -14.08 9.60 8.00
N ASN A 85 -14.09 10.79 8.61
CA ASN A 85 -12.87 11.45 9.10
C ASN A 85 -12.02 10.53 10.00
N GLY A 86 -12.67 9.72 10.86
CA GLY A 86 -11.98 8.77 11.73
C GLY A 86 -11.19 7.68 10.97
N VAL A 87 -11.71 7.22 9.82
CA VAL A 87 -11.02 6.23 8.96
C VAL A 87 -9.85 6.89 8.24
N SER A 88 -10.06 8.08 7.66
CA SER A 88 -8.98 8.79 6.96
C SER A 88 -7.83 9.15 7.89
N ASP A 89 -8.12 9.59 9.11
CA ASP A 89 -7.10 10.00 10.07
C ASP A 89 -6.33 8.79 10.60
N PHE A 90 -7.01 7.67 10.82
CA PHE A 90 -6.36 6.40 11.15
C PHE A 90 -5.39 5.95 10.05
N ILE A 91 -5.84 5.95 8.78
CA ILE A 91 -4.98 5.59 7.64
C ILE A 91 -3.78 6.52 7.52
N LYS A 92 -3.98 7.84 7.65
CA LYS A 92 -2.91 8.84 7.62
C LYS A 92 -1.87 8.56 8.70
N SER A 93 -2.31 8.37 9.95
CA SER A 93 -1.43 8.11 11.10
C SER A 93 -0.61 6.84 10.88
N GLU A 94 -1.26 5.75 10.47
CA GLU A 94 -0.60 4.46 10.23
C GLU A 94 0.42 4.53 9.08
N CYS A 95 0.10 5.24 7.98
CA CYS A 95 1.04 5.47 6.89
C CYS A 95 2.29 6.25 7.35
N LEU A 96 2.12 7.31 8.16
CA LEU A 96 3.25 8.10 8.66
C LEU A 96 4.12 7.35 9.66
N GLN A 97 3.54 6.42 10.43
CA GLN A 97 4.28 5.58 11.37
C GLN A 97 5.11 4.50 10.67
N ASN A 98 4.71 4.07 9.47
CA ASN A 98 5.29 2.89 8.78
C ASN A 98 6.04 3.23 7.49
N ILE A 99 6.24 4.50 7.18
CA ILE A 99 7.04 4.95 6.03
C ILE A 99 8.54 4.54 6.14
N GLY A 100 9.03 4.32 7.35
CA GLY A 100 10.37 3.79 7.64
C GLY A 100 10.40 2.28 7.91
N ASP A 101 9.45 1.50 7.40
CA ASP A 101 9.46 0.03 7.58
C ASP A 101 10.75 -0.59 7.02
N SER A 102 11.22 -1.70 7.59
CA SER A 102 12.44 -2.39 7.14
C SER A 102 12.31 -2.97 5.73
N SER A 103 11.09 -3.35 5.32
CA SER A 103 10.82 -3.90 3.99
C SER A 103 10.70 -2.78 2.94
N PRO A 104 11.51 -2.80 1.87
CA PRO A 104 11.38 -1.86 0.76
C PRO A 104 10.00 -1.90 0.09
N LEU A 105 9.36 -3.08 0.05
CA LEU A 105 8.05 -3.27 -0.56
C LEU A 105 6.94 -2.57 0.23
N ILE A 106 6.98 -2.71 1.56
CA ILE A 106 6.03 -2.03 2.46
C ILE A 106 6.25 -0.52 2.43
N ARG A 107 7.51 -0.04 2.45
CA ARG A 107 7.82 1.38 2.29
C ARG A 107 7.30 1.96 0.98
N ALA A 108 7.53 1.26 -0.15
CA ALA A 108 7.01 1.69 -1.45
C ALA A 108 5.48 1.77 -1.45
N THR A 109 4.81 0.78 -0.86
CA THR A 109 3.34 0.74 -0.77
C THR A 109 2.80 1.88 0.10
N ALA A 110 3.42 2.14 1.25
CA ALA A 110 3.09 3.26 2.13
C ALA A 110 3.31 4.61 1.42
N GLY A 111 4.42 4.79 0.69
CA GLY A 111 4.68 5.98 -0.12
C GLY A 111 3.64 6.20 -1.21
N ILE A 112 3.22 5.14 -1.91
CA ILE A 112 2.12 5.19 -2.90
C ILE A 112 0.80 5.61 -2.24
N LEU A 113 0.48 5.07 -1.05
CA LEU A 113 -0.72 5.47 -0.31
C LEU A 113 -0.68 6.94 0.10
N ILE A 114 0.44 7.40 0.67
CA ILE A 114 0.64 8.79 1.08
C ILE A 114 0.44 9.75 -0.10
N THR A 115 1.12 9.49 -1.22
CA THR A 115 1.01 10.33 -2.42
C THR A 115 -0.41 10.31 -3.00
N THR A 116 -1.09 9.16 -2.96
CA THR A 116 -2.47 9.05 -3.41
C THR A 116 -3.43 9.85 -2.52
N ILE A 117 -3.28 9.75 -1.19
CA ILE A 117 -4.09 10.49 -0.22
C ILE A 117 -3.82 11.99 -0.37
N ALA A 118 -2.56 12.42 -0.47
CA ALA A 118 -2.22 13.84 -0.67
C ALA A 118 -2.78 14.39 -1.99
N SER A 119 -2.78 13.58 -3.05
CA SER A 119 -3.35 13.95 -4.34
C SER A 119 -4.88 14.05 -4.33
N LYS A 120 -5.57 13.15 -3.61
CA LYS A 120 -7.05 13.08 -3.57
C LYS A 120 -7.69 13.95 -2.49
N GLY A 121 -7.03 14.07 -1.35
CA GLY A 121 -7.50 14.79 -0.19
C GLY A 121 -7.02 16.21 -0.08
N GLU A 122 -6.20 16.67 -1.02
CA GLU A 122 -5.49 17.95 -0.99
C GLU A 122 -4.49 18.06 0.18
N LEU A 123 -3.28 18.52 -0.12
CA LEU A 123 -2.20 18.58 0.88
C LEU A 123 -2.55 19.48 2.08
N GLN A 124 -3.39 20.49 1.88
CA GLN A 124 -3.86 21.39 2.93
C GLN A 124 -4.67 20.68 4.03
N ASN A 125 -5.34 19.56 3.70
CA ASN A 125 -6.10 18.75 4.65
C ASN A 125 -5.22 17.70 5.36
N TRP A 126 -3.89 17.77 5.17
CA TRP A 126 -2.91 16.94 5.84
C TRP A 126 -1.62 17.72 6.18
N PRO A 127 -1.72 18.72 7.07
CA PRO A 127 -0.60 19.62 7.38
C PRO A 127 0.58 18.91 8.04
N GLU A 128 0.35 17.77 8.70
CA GLU A 128 1.37 16.98 9.40
C GLU A 128 2.28 16.17 8.46
N LEU A 129 1.88 16.00 7.20
CA LEU A 129 2.62 15.19 6.24
C LEU A 129 4.01 15.77 5.94
N LEU A 130 4.08 17.04 5.53
CA LEU A 130 5.35 17.68 5.14
C LEU A 130 6.36 17.73 6.30
N PRO A 131 6.01 18.20 7.52
CA PRO A 131 6.93 18.19 8.65
C PRO A 131 7.46 16.79 8.97
N LYS A 132 6.59 15.77 8.90
CA LYS A 132 7.00 14.39 9.15
C LYS A 132 7.96 13.86 8.09
N LEU A 133 7.69 14.13 6.80
CA LEU A 133 8.59 13.77 5.71
C LEU A 133 9.95 14.46 5.82
N CYS A 134 10.00 15.74 6.19
CA CYS A 134 11.26 16.45 6.41
C CYS A 134 12.06 15.82 7.56
N LEU A 135 11.43 15.53 8.70
CA LEU A 135 12.08 14.84 9.83
C LEU A 135 12.65 13.47 9.43
N LEU A 136 11.96 12.76 8.54
CA LEU A 136 12.36 11.46 8.03
C LEU A 136 13.56 11.57 7.08
N LEU A 137 13.60 12.59 6.22
CA LEU A 137 14.75 12.90 5.35
C LEU A 137 15.99 13.33 6.15
N ASP A 138 15.79 14.01 7.28
CA ASP A 138 16.85 14.41 8.20
C ASP A 138 17.32 13.26 9.12
N SER A 139 16.63 12.11 9.10
CA SER A 139 17.00 10.94 9.91
C SER A 139 18.15 10.15 9.26
N GLU A 140 19.10 9.70 10.07
CA GLU A 140 20.26 8.89 9.62
C GLU A 140 19.88 7.45 9.20
N ASP A 141 18.60 7.09 9.23
CA ASP A 141 18.13 5.76 8.86
C ASP A 141 18.07 5.63 7.33
N TYR A 142 19.00 4.86 6.76
CA TYR A 142 19.13 4.61 5.32
C TYR A 142 17.82 4.13 4.68
N ASN A 143 16.98 3.41 5.44
CA ASN A 143 15.70 2.90 4.96
C ASN A 143 14.64 3.99 4.77
N THR A 144 14.77 5.12 5.46
CA THR A 144 13.82 6.24 5.40
C THR A 144 14.12 7.18 4.23
N CYS A 145 15.37 7.19 3.76
CA CYS A 145 15.86 8.15 2.78
C CYS A 145 15.56 7.77 1.31
N GLU A 146 15.09 6.54 1.03
CA GLU A 146 14.92 6.01 -0.34
C GLU A 146 13.50 6.19 -0.95
N CYS A 147 12.64 7.04 -0.40
CA CYS A 147 11.27 7.20 -0.94
C CYS A 147 11.10 8.27 -2.03
N THR A 148 12.14 9.03 -2.40
CA THR A 148 11.97 10.21 -3.28
C THR A 148 12.71 10.16 -4.62
N CYS A 149 13.55 9.15 -4.88
CA CYS A 149 14.38 9.15 -6.10
C CYS A 149 14.20 7.88 -6.94
N ARG A 150 12.97 7.58 -7.39
CA ARG A 150 12.81 6.65 -8.51
C ARG A 150 11.62 6.99 -9.40
N GLU A 151 11.68 8.15 -10.03
CA GLU A 151 11.37 8.28 -11.47
C GLU A 151 11.84 9.63 -12.02
N GLY A 152 12.89 9.59 -12.86
CA GLY A 152 13.15 10.50 -13.97
C GLY A 152 13.63 11.92 -13.65
N ILE A 153 14.92 12.19 -13.88
CA ILE A 153 15.40 13.29 -14.77
C ILE A 153 16.91 13.13 -15.02
N LEU A 154 17.27 13.14 -16.32
CA LEU A 154 18.59 13.30 -16.96
C LEU A 154 19.57 12.10 -17.07
N SER A 155 19.46 11.39 -18.21
CA SER A 155 20.63 10.90 -18.98
C SER A 155 21.44 12.09 -19.54
N PRO A 156 22.75 12.00 -19.92
CA PRO A 156 23.41 10.83 -20.47
C PRO A 156 24.87 10.59 -20.01
N SER A 157 25.37 9.37 -20.26
CA SER A 157 26.68 9.09 -20.88
C SER A 157 27.40 7.86 -20.29
N LYS A 158 27.87 7.07 -21.25
CA LYS A 158 28.73 5.89 -21.22
C LYS A 158 29.85 5.99 -20.17
N ASP A 159 29.99 4.98 -19.31
CA ASP A 159 31.05 3.97 -19.42
C ASP A 159 30.93 2.95 -18.29
N GLY A 160 31.34 1.72 -18.61
CA GLY A 160 30.88 0.52 -17.95
C GLY A 160 31.39 0.31 -16.52
N LEU A 161 30.53 -0.28 -15.71
CA LEU A 161 30.97 -1.21 -14.68
C LEU A 161 29.95 -2.35 -14.60
N LYS A 162 30.40 -3.53 -15.03
CA LYS A 162 29.73 -4.81 -14.78
C LYS A 162 29.56 -4.95 -13.28
N ILE A 163 28.31 -4.99 -12.82
CA ILE A 163 27.95 -5.57 -11.53
C ILE A 163 27.06 -6.78 -11.85
N ALA A 164 27.51 -7.94 -11.38
CA ALA A 164 26.86 -9.23 -11.61
C ALA A 164 25.40 -9.24 -11.11
N PRO A 165 24.51 -10.01 -11.74
CA PRO A 165 23.13 -10.10 -11.29
C PRO A 165 23.07 -10.87 -9.97
N SER A 166 22.72 -10.18 -8.88
CA SER A 166 22.22 -10.83 -7.67
C SER A 166 20.81 -11.36 -7.97
N SER A 167 20.76 -12.67 -8.15
CA SER A 167 19.59 -13.47 -8.53
C SER A 167 18.54 -13.56 -7.41
N GLY A 168 17.93 -12.44 -7.03
CA GLY A 168 16.91 -12.39 -5.98
C GLY A 168 15.81 -11.34 -6.17
N GLN A 169 16.04 -10.25 -6.91
CA GLN A 169 15.10 -9.12 -7.01
C GLN A 169 14.07 -9.25 -8.15
N SER A 170 14.11 -10.31 -8.96
CA SER A 170 13.24 -10.44 -10.13
C SER A 170 11.82 -10.88 -9.78
N ASN A 171 11.63 -11.65 -8.70
CA ASN A 171 10.32 -12.25 -8.42
C ASN A 171 9.33 -11.26 -7.78
N GLU A 172 9.79 -10.32 -6.96
CA GLU A 172 8.91 -9.39 -6.24
C GLU A 172 8.38 -8.27 -7.14
N ALA A 173 9.25 -7.68 -7.96
CA ALA A 173 8.84 -6.68 -8.94
C ALA A 173 7.94 -7.29 -10.03
N GLU A 174 8.15 -8.57 -10.37
CA GLU A 174 7.30 -9.31 -11.31
C GLU A 174 5.98 -9.72 -10.67
N ALA A 175 5.95 -10.11 -9.39
CA ALA A 175 4.72 -10.35 -8.64
C ALA A 175 3.88 -9.08 -8.53
N HIS A 176 4.51 -7.94 -8.22
CA HIS A 176 3.86 -6.64 -8.18
C HIS A 176 3.31 -6.24 -9.56
N ARG A 177 4.07 -6.45 -10.64
CA ARG A 177 3.58 -6.24 -12.02
C ARG A 177 2.44 -7.18 -12.40
N LYS A 178 2.50 -8.46 -12.03
CA LYS A 178 1.45 -9.45 -12.32
C LYS A 178 0.16 -9.16 -11.53
N LEU A 179 0.28 -8.74 -10.28
CA LEU A 179 -0.86 -8.29 -9.46
C LEU A 179 -1.48 -7.02 -10.04
N LEU A 180 -0.67 -6.01 -10.38
CA LEU A 180 -1.16 -4.80 -11.05
C LEU A 180 -1.80 -5.09 -12.42
N GLN A 181 -1.19 -5.98 -13.23
CA GLN A 181 -1.77 -6.41 -14.50
C GLN A 181 -3.08 -7.19 -14.32
N GLY A 182 -3.19 -8.05 -13.31
CA GLY A 182 -4.44 -8.74 -12.98
C GLY A 182 -5.56 -7.76 -12.59
N PHE A 183 -5.24 -6.75 -11.78
CA PHE A 183 -6.20 -5.69 -11.41
C PHE A 183 -6.53 -4.74 -12.57
N GLU A 184 -5.60 -4.47 -13.49
CA GLU A 184 -5.85 -3.65 -14.67
C GLU A 184 -6.66 -4.39 -15.73
N GLN A 185 -6.40 -5.68 -15.96
CA GLN A 185 -7.18 -6.49 -16.89
C GLN A 185 -8.62 -6.70 -16.41
N ALA A 186 -8.84 -6.77 -15.09
CA ALA A 186 -10.18 -6.86 -14.49
C ALA A 186 -11.01 -5.56 -14.61
N LYS A 187 -10.40 -4.41 -14.94
CA LYS A 187 -11.10 -3.13 -15.17
C LYS A 187 -11.59 -2.93 -16.61
N VAL A 188 -11.22 -3.80 -17.54
CA VAL A 188 -11.49 -3.65 -18.98
C VAL A 188 -12.69 -4.51 -19.43
N GLN A 189 -13.49 -5.05 -18.51
CA GLN A 189 -14.77 -5.71 -18.83
C GLN A 189 -15.94 -5.11 -18.07
#